data_AF-A0A928VVM7-F1
#
_entry.id   AF-A0A928VVM7-F1
#
_cell.length_a   1.000
_cell.length_b   1.000
_cell.length_c   1.000
_cell.angle_alpha   90.00
_cell.angle_beta   90.00
_cell.angle_gamma   90.00
#
_symmetry.space_group_name_H-M   'P 1'
#
loop_
_entity.id
_entity.type
_entity.pdbx_description
1 polymer ?
#
loop_
_entity_poly.entity_id
_entity_poly.type
_entity_poly.pdbx_seq_one_letter_code
_entity_poly.pdbx_strand_id
1 'polypeptide(L)'
;MLDLLRVLTYPSVDLTRVNDLPKQPGIYYARKGLEVQYVGLSRSVHRRWNATGSKVHHRKLALQQMGGIRLHYRLCQAHELDWIEALEIRRFDPPLNVMKPIPERHLTWRIRIQSLPVVIGALAIAIVGLGIVEAIDNGRFALKQPNNHQPGDR
;
A
#
# COMPACT_ATOMS: atom_id res chain seq x y z
N MET A 1 13.19 1.70 5.29
CA MET A 1 14.14 1.94 6.42
C MET A 1 14.25 3.42 6.79
N LEU A 2 14.44 4.35 5.83
CA LEU A 2 14.51 5.80 6.10
C LEU A 2 13.27 6.36 6.81
N ASP A 3 12.07 5.85 6.47
CA ASP A 3 10.82 6.30 7.09
C ASP A 3 10.74 6.03 8.59
N LEU A 4 11.35 4.95 9.05
CA LEU A 4 11.41 4.61 10.47
C LEU A 4 12.33 5.58 11.22
N LEU A 5 13.48 5.93 10.63
CA LEU A 5 14.39 6.91 11.22
C LEU A 5 13.68 8.25 11.45
N ARG A 6 12.85 8.68 10.50
CA ARG A 6 12.00 9.86 10.66
C ARG A 6 11.10 9.75 11.90
N VAL A 7 10.43 8.61 12.12
CA VAL A 7 9.57 8.41 13.31
C VAL A 7 10.38 8.47 14.61
N LEU A 8 11.60 7.93 14.62
CA LEU A 8 12.47 7.98 15.79
C LEU A 8 12.89 9.40 16.18
N THR A 9 12.90 10.35 15.24
CA THR A 9 13.16 11.76 15.54
C THR A 9 11.97 12.50 16.15
N TYR A 10 10.76 11.93 16.09
CA TYR A 10 9.59 12.55 16.68
C TYR A 10 9.60 12.46 18.22
N PRO A 11 9.06 13.46 18.92
CA PRO A 11 8.80 13.38 20.35
C PRO A 11 8.06 12.09 20.70
N SER A 12 8.44 11.47 21.82
CA SER A 12 7.86 10.21 22.23
C SER A 12 7.77 10.04 23.73
N VAL A 13 6.80 9.25 24.16
CA VAL A 13 6.57 8.87 25.55
C VAL A 13 6.32 7.36 25.63
N ASP A 14 6.63 6.76 26.76
CA ASP A 14 6.18 5.39 27.03
C ASP A 14 4.66 5.33 27.15
N LEU A 15 4.07 4.20 26.78
CA LEU A 15 2.62 4.01 26.87
C LEU A 15 2.07 4.14 28.30
N THR A 16 2.91 3.98 29.33
CA THR A 16 2.55 4.22 30.73
C THR A 16 2.49 5.71 31.08
N ARG A 17 3.09 6.57 30.26
CA ARG A 17 3.21 8.03 30.45
C ARG A 17 2.32 8.82 29.50
N VAL A 18 1.14 8.29 29.17
CA VAL A 18 0.17 8.94 28.25
C VAL A 18 -0.33 10.31 28.72
N ASN A 19 -0.16 10.66 30.00
CA ASN A 19 -0.46 12.00 30.52
C ASN A 19 0.51 13.08 30.00
N ASP A 20 1.69 12.69 29.54
CA ASP A 20 2.71 13.60 29.01
C ASP A 20 2.46 13.95 27.53
N LEU A 21 1.41 13.38 26.92
CA LEU A 21 1.06 13.62 25.52
C LEU A 21 0.51 15.04 25.29
N PRO A 22 0.70 15.61 24.09
CA PRO A 22 0.19 16.93 23.74
C PRO A 22 -1.35 16.95 23.66
N LYS A 23 -1.95 18.07 24.06
CA LYS A 23 -3.40 18.30 23.92
C LYS A 23 -3.80 18.73 22.50
N GLN A 24 -2.84 18.93 21.62
CA GLN A 24 -3.00 19.39 20.24
C GLN A 24 -3.37 18.25 19.27
N PRO A 25 -3.89 18.59 18.07
CA PRO A 25 -4.09 17.64 16.99
C PRO A 25 -2.78 17.04 16.48
N GLY A 26 -2.81 15.77 16.09
CA GLY A 26 -1.63 15.12 15.54
C GLY A 26 -1.83 13.66 15.16
N ILE A 27 -0.79 13.11 14.54
CA ILE A 27 -0.64 11.70 14.23
C ILE A 27 0.26 11.08 15.28
N TYR A 28 -0.10 9.89 15.75
CA TYR A 28 0.70 9.12 16.68
C TYR A 28 1.01 7.73 16.13
N TYR A 29 2.18 7.22 16.50
CA TYR A 29 2.75 5.96 16.06
C TYR A 29 3.06 5.14 17.31
N ALA A 30 2.39 4.01 17.50
CA ALA A 30 2.74 3.05 18.53
C ALA A 30 3.83 2.13 17.99
N ARG A 31 5.01 2.16 18.61
CA ARG A 31 6.20 1.44 18.17
C ARG A 31 6.63 0.41 19.21
N LYS A 32 7.05 -0.77 18.76
CA LYS A 32 7.78 -1.77 19.56
C LYS A 32 9.10 -2.09 18.85
N GLY A 33 10.23 -1.81 19.50
CA GLY A 33 11.53 -1.96 18.83
C GLY A 33 11.58 -1.14 17.54
N LEU A 34 12.00 -1.72 16.41
CA LEU A 34 12.07 -1.01 15.12
C LEU A 34 10.78 -1.09 14.29
N GLU A 35 9.67 -1.54 14.87
CA GLU A 35 8.43 -1.76 14.14
C GLU A 35 7.30 -0.83 14.60
N VAL A 36 6.59 -0.25 13.64
CA VAL A 36 5.36 0.51 13.89
C VAL A 36 4.19 -0.47 13.93
N GLN A 37 3.61 -0.63 15.12
CA GLN A 37 2.51 -1.57 15.37
C GLN A 37 1.14 -0.96 15.06
N TYR A 38 1.01 0.35 15.25
CA TYR A 38 -0.23 1.10 15.02
C TYR A 38 0.06 2.55 14.65
N VAL A 39 -0.73 3.09 13.73
CA VAL A 39 -0.79 4.52 13.41
C VAL A 39 -2.20 5.00 13.64
N GLY A 40 -2.36 6.16 14.26
CA GLY A 40 -3.67 6.78 14.40
C GLY A 40 -3.60 8.30 14.44
N LEU A 41 -4.74 8.94 14.19
CA LEU A 41 -4.92 10.37 14.33
C LEU A 41 -5.75 10.77 15.55
N SER A 42 -5.61 12.03 15.97
CA SER A 42 -6.57 12.66 16.88
C SER A 42 -6.55 14.18 16.76
N ARG A 43 -7.69 14.82 17.06
CA ARG A 43 -7.77 16.27 17.33
C ARG A 43 -7.17 16.66 18.69
N SER A 44 -6.93 15.68 19.57
CA SER A 44 -6.20 15.88 20.83
C SER A 44 -5.58 14.55 21.24
N VAL A 45 -4.29 14.39 20.98
CA VAL A 45 -3.56 13.13 21.23
C VAL A 45 -3.69 12.70 22.70
N HIS A 46 -3.50 13.63 23.63
CA HIS A 46 -3.71 13.41 25.06
C HIS A 46 -5.11 12.87 25.38
N ARG A 47 -6.16 13.55 24.90
CA ARG A 47 -7.56 13.15 25.18
C ARG A 47 -7.85 11.75 24.63
N ARG A 48 -7.31 11.42 23.46
CA ARG A 48 -7.53 10.13 22.80
C ARG A 48 -6.95 8.96 23.62
N TRP A 49 -5.78 9.14 24.22
CA TRP A 49 -5.11 8.09 25.00
C TRP A 49 -5.57 8.00 26.46
N ASN A 50 -6.12 9.09 27.00
CA ASN A 50 -6.68 9.17 28.35
C ASN A 50 -8.21 9.00 28.41
N ALA A 51 -8.86 8.73 27.28
CA ALA A 51 -10.29 8.46 27.26
C ALA A 51 -10.63 7.19 28.07
N THR A 52 -11.70 7.27 28.87
CA THR A 52 -12.19 6.19 29.75
C THR A 52 -13.61 5.76 29.37
N GLY A 53 -14.08 4.64 29.94
CA GLY A 53 -15.40 4.08 29.69
C GLY A 53 -15.62 3.71 28.22
N SER A 54 -16.77 4.11 27.66
CA SER A 54 -17.14 3.84 26.27
C SER A 54 -16.27 4.53 25.22
N LYS A 55 -15.41 5.47 25.61
CA LYS A 55 -14.54 6.24 24.71
C LYS A 55 -13.08 5.73 24.71
N VAL A 56 -12.78 4.67 25.45
CA VAL A 56 -11.45 4.07 25.52
C VAL A 56 -10.90 3.79 24.12
N HIS A 57 -9.62 4.09 23.95
CA HIS A 57 -8.90 3.78 22.73
C HIS A 57 -8.90 2.26 22.46
N HIS A 58 -9.61 1.81 21.43
CA HIS A 58 -9.83 0.38 21.14
C HIS A 58 -8.56 -0.46 20.99
N ARG A 59 -7.42 0.12 20.57
CA ARG A 59 -6.12 -0.59 20.52
C ARG A 59 -5.27 -0.49 21.80
N LYS A 60 -5.70 0.26 22.82
CA LYS A 60 -4.89 0.49 24.02
C LYS A 60 -4.59 -0.82 24.75
N LEU A 61 -5.59 -1.67 24.93
CA LEU A 61 -5.41 -2.97 25.59
C LEU A 61 -4.44 -3.87 24.82
N ALA A 62 -4.63 -4.01 23.49
CA ALA A 62 -3.74 -4.81 22.64
C ALA A 62 -2.28 -4.31 22.70
N LEU A 63 -2.09 -2.99 22.66
CA LEU A 63 -0.76 -2.38 22.78
C LEU A 63 -0.15 -2.55 24.18
N GLN A 64 -0.96 -2.47 25.24
CA GLN A 64 -0.49 -2.74 26.60
C GLN A 64 -0.04 -4.19 26.76
N GLN A 65 -0.80 -5.15 26.22
CA GLN A 65 -0.45 -6.58 26.25
C GLN A 65 0.85 -6.90 25.52
N MET A 66 1.19 -6.15 24.46
CA MET A 66 2.47 -6.33 23.76
C MET A 66 3.68 -5.95 24.63
N GLY A 67 3.55 -4.99 25.55
CA GLY A 67 4.65 -4.45 26.34
C GLY A 67 5.69 -3.68 25.51
N GLY A 68 6.46 -2.80 26.16
CA GLY A 68 7.55 -2.06 25.53
C GLY A 68 7.12 -1.09 24.42
N ILE A 69 5.87 -0.63 24.45
CA ILE A 69 5.34 0.31 23.46
C ILE A 69 5.76 1.75 23.78
N ARG A 70 6.37 2.43 22.81
CA ARG A 70 6.54 3.88 22.79
C ARG A 70 5.59 4.53 21.81
N LEU A 71 4.97 5.62 22.25
CA LEU A 71 4.12 6.47 21.43
C LEU A 71 4.95 7.64 20.92
N HIS A 72 5.29 7.60 19.62
CA HIS A 72 5.85 8.75 18.92
C HIS A 72 4.70 9.59 18.36
N TYR A 73 4.85 10.91 18.28
CA TYR A 73 3.79 11.77 17.73
C TYR A 73 4.33 12.97 16.95
N ARG A 74 3.54 13.40 15.97
CA ARG A 74 3.76 14.64 15.21
C ARG A 74 2.51 15.49 15.24
N LEU A 75 2.66 16.74 15.67
CA LEU A 75 1.57 17.72 15.62
C LEU A 75 1.29 18.11 14.17
N CYS A 76 0.01 18.20 13.80
CA CYS A 76 -0.42 18.50 12.44
C CYS A 76 -1.64 19.43 12.49
N GLN A 77 -1.97 20.08 11.37
CA GLN A 77 -3.22 20.83 11.29
C GLN A 77 -4.42 19.88 11.25
N ALA A 78 -5.52 20.27 11.89
CA ALA A 78 -6.67 19.40 12.05
C ALA A 78 -7.30 18.96 10.71
N HIS A 79 -7.21 19.80 9.68
CA HIS A 79 -7.75 19.53 8.34
C HIS A 79 -6.89 18.55 7.52
N GLU A 80 -5.65 18.28 7.92
CA GLU A 80 -4.73 17.39 7.21
C GLU A 80 -4.69 15.98 7.80
N LEU A 81 -5.28 15.78 8.98
CA LEU A 81 -5.11 14.55 9.78
C LEU A 81 -5.49 13.28 9.01
N ASP A 82 -6.65 13.28 8.35
CA ASP A 82 -7.16 12.09 7.65
C ASP A 82 -6.25 11.71 6.47
N TRP A 83 -5.78 12.72 5.73
CA TRP A 83 -4.85 12.52 4.61
C TRP A 83 -3.50 11.98 5.10
N ILE A 84 -2.94 12.59 6.14
CA ILE A 84 -1.65 12.16 6.69
C ILE A 84 -1.77 10.75 7.27
N GLU A 85 -2.82 10.43 8.04
CA GLU A 85 -3.02 9.09 8.59
C GLU A 85 -3.06 8.03 7.48
N ALA A 86 -3.82 8.27 6.41
CA ALA A 86 -3.90 7.35 5.27
C ALA A 86 -2.53 7.12 4.62
N LEU A 87 -1.75 8.18 4.43
CA LEU A 87 -0.38 8.08 3.89
C LEU A 87 0.55 7.31 4.82
N GLU A 88 0.48 7.56 6.13
CA GLU A 88 1.36 6.92 7.11
C GLU A 88 0.98 5.45 7.33
N ILE A 89 -0.31 5.10 7.35
CA ILE A 89 -0.76 3.70 7.35
C ILE A 89 -0.26 2.98 6.10
N ARG A 90 -0.41 3.59 4.91
CA ARG A 90 0.10 2.98 3.66
C ARG A 90 1.61 2.82 3.66
N ARG A 91 2.34 3.76 4.27
CA ARG A 91 3.81 3.77 4.33
C ARG A 91 4.35 2.69 5.24
N PHE A 92 3.71 2.46 6.39
CA PHE A 92 4.22 1.54 7.41
C PHE A 92 3.52 0.17 7.42
N ASP A 93 2.35 0.05 6.78
CA ASP A 93 1.47 -1.14 6.82
C ASP A 93 1.34 -1.76 8.23
N PRO A 94 0.98 -0.97 9.25
CA PRO A 94 1.05 -1.42 10.64
C PRO A 94 0.00 -2.51 10.95
N PRO A 95 0.38 -3.63 11.61
CA PRO A 95 -0.48 -4.79 11.84
C PRO A 95 -1.84 -4.47 12.49
N LEU A 96 -1.88 -3.54 13.45
CA LEU A 96 -3.10 -3.20 14.18
C LEU A 96 -4.04 -2.25 13.43
N ASN A 97 -3.62 -1.69 12.29
CA ASN A 97 -4.52 -0.91 11.42
C ASN A 97 -5.29 -1.80 10.45
N VAL A 98 -4.76 -2.97 10.08
CA VAL A 98 -5.37 -3.91 9.12
C VAL A 98 -6.63 -4.58 9.68
N MET A 99 -6.77 -4.66 11.00
CA MET A 99 -7.97 -5.20 11.67
C MET A 99 -9.21 -4.28 11.58
N LYS A 100 -9.35 -3.45 10.54
CA LYS A 100 -10.61 -2.78 10.16
C LYS A 100 -10.98 -3.24 8.74
N PRO A 101 -12.21 -3.71 8.47
CA PRO A 101 -12.67 -3.84 7.11
C PRO A 101 -12.58 -2.46 6.45
N ILE A 102 -11.81 -2.37 5.37
CA ILE A 102 -11.73 -1.16 4.55
C ILE A 102 -13.16 -0.89 4.06
N PRO A 103 -13.77 0.28 4.34
CA PRO A 103 -15.08 0.59 3.79
C PRO A 103 -14.98 0.52 2.26
N GLU A 104 -15.78 -0.36 1.64
CA GLU A 104 -15.75 -0.73 0.22
C GLU A 104 -15.86 0.44 -0.76
N ARG A 105 -16.16 1.64 -0.27
CA ARG A 105 -16.42 2.85 -1.06
C ARG A 105 -15.21 3.39 -1.85
N HIS A 106 -13.98 2.93 -1.58
CA HIS A 106 -12.77 3.29 -2.35
C HIS A 106 -12.04 2.11 -3.01
N LEU A 107 -12.56 0.88 -2.89
CA LEU A 107 -11.89 -0.32 -3.41
C LEU A 107 -12.00 -0.45 -4.94
N THR A 108 -13.05 0.10 -5.54
CA THR A 108 -13.29 0.04 -7.00
C THR A 108 -12.30 0.85 -7.84
N TRP A 109 -11.65 1.87 -7.26
CA TRP A 109 -10.64 2.67 -7.97
C TRP A 109 -9.28 1.95 -8.06
N ARG A 110 -8.93 1.13 -7.04
CA ARG A 110 -7.63 0.41 -7.00
C ARG A 110 -7.60 -0.82 -7.92
N ILE A 111 -8.70 -1.55 -8.06
CA ILE A 111 -8.76 -2.74 -8.92
C ILE A 111 -8.73 -2.34 -10.42
N ARG A 112 -9.21 -1.13 -10.78
CA ARG A 112 -9.22 -0.67 -12.18
C ARG A 112 -7.87 -0.15 -12.69
N ILE A 113 -7.04 0.46 -11.85
CA ILE A 113 -5.82 1.15 -12.34
C ILE A 113 -4.59 0.25 -12.44
N GLN A 114 -4.48 -0.79 -11.61
CA GLN A 114 -3.34 -1.71 -11.67
C GLN A 114 -3.51 -2.82 -12.72
N SER A 115 -4.74 -3.14 -13.15
CA SER A 115 -5.01 -4.18 -14.14
C SER A 115 -5.02 -3.67 -15.59
N LEU A 116 -5.31 -2.39 -15.81
CA LEU A 116 -5.37 -1.79 -17.16
C LEU A 116 -4.06 -1.93 -17.97
N PRO A 117 -2.87 -1.56 -17.46
CA PRO A 117 -1.65 -1.66 -18.25
C PRO A 117 -1.21 -3.12 -18.51
N VAL A 118 -1.51 -4.04 -17.60
CA VAL A 118 -1.18 -5.48 -17.78
C VAL A 118 -2.07 -6.11 -18.85
N VAL A 119 -3.38 -5.80 -18.84
CA VAL A 119 -4.32 -6.31 -19.85
C VAL A 119 -4.02 -5.71 -21.23
N ILE A 120 -3.71 -4.41 -21.31
CA ILE A 120 -3.32 -3.76 -22.58
C ILE A 120 -2.01 -4.36 -23.11
N GLY A 121 -1.01 -4.59 -22.24
CA GLY A 121 0.25 -5.21 -22.63
C GLY A 121 0.08 -6.63 -23.18
N ALA A 122 -0.74 -7.46 -22.53
CA ALA A 122 -1.02 -8.83 -22.99
C ALA A 122 -1.73 -8.86 -24.35
N LEU A 123 -2.68 -7.94 -24.58
CA LEU A 123 -3.41 -7.85 -25.86
C LEU A 123 -2.48 -7.42 -27.00
N ALA A 124 -1.58 -6.47 -26.77
CA ALA A 124 -0.61 -6.02 -27.77
C ALA A 124 0.34 -7.16 -28.20
N ILE A 125 0.82 -7.96 -27.24
CA ILE A 125 1.68 -9.13 -27.52
C ILE A 125 0.93 -10.17 -28.35
N ALA A 126 -0.34 -10.43 -28.04
CA ALA A 126 -1.16 -11.38 -28.80
C ALA A 126 -1.38 -10.94 -30.25
N ILE A 127 -1.68 -9.65 -30.49
CA ILE A 127 -1.89 -9.10 -31.85
C ILE A 127 -0.59 -9.18 -32.67
N VAL A 128 0.54 -8.80 -32.09
CA VAL A 128 1.85 -8.89 -32.78
C VAL A 128 2.23 -10.35 -33.05
N GLY A 129 2.00 -11.25 -32.10
CA GLY A 129 2.24 -12.68 -32.27
C GLY A 129 1.41 -13.28 -33.40
N LEU A 130 0.10 -12.99 -33.45
CA LEU A 130 -0.80 -13.43 -34.53
C LEU A 130 -0.34 -12.92 -35.91
N GLY A 131 0.01 -11.65 -36.02
CA GLY A 131 0.52 -11.08 -37.28
C GLY A 131 1.83 -11.71 -37.75
N ILE A 132 2.74 -12.06 -36.84
CA ILE A 132 4.00 -12.74 -37.16
C ILE A 132 3.74 -14.18 -37.64
N VAL A 133 2.81 -14.91 -37.01
CA VAL A 133 2.45 -16.27 -37.43
C VAL A 133 1.85 -16.27 -38.83
N GLU A 134 0.90 -15.36 -39.12
CA GLU A 134 0.33 -15.23 -40.46
C GLU A 134 1.38 -14.84 -41.51
N ALA A 135 2.30 -13.94 -41.18
CA ALA A 135 3.39 -13.55 -42.08
C ALA A 135 4.35 -14.72 -42.39
N ILE A 136 4.64 -15.58 -41.40
CA ILE A 136 5.48 -16.77 -41.58
C ILE A 136 4.77 -17.81 -42.44
N ASP A 137 3.49 -18.06 -42.20
CA ASP A 137 2.72 -19.02 -43.00
C ASP A 137 2.60 -18.55 -44.46
N ASN A 138 2.26 -17.27 -44.68
CA ASN A 138 2.19 -16.68 -46.02
C ASN A 138 3.56 -16.66 -46.74
N GLY A 139 4.66 -16.42 -46.01
CA GLY A 139 6.02 -16.48 -46.56
C GLY A 139 6.49 -17.89 -46.93
N ARG A 140 6.02 -18.92 -46.22
CA ARG A 140 6.33 -20.33 -46.51
C ARG A 140 5.58 -20.88 -47.73
N PHE A 141 4.39 -20.36 -48.03
CA PHE A 141 3.66 -20.73 -49.24
C PHE A 141 4.25 -20.13 -50.53
N ALA A 142 4.93 -18.98 -50.45
CA ALA A 142 5.54 -18.33 -51.61
C ALA A 142 6.79 -19.05 -52.16
N LEU A 143 7.43 -19.93 -51.38
CA LEU A 143 8.70 -20.59 -51.77
C LEU A 143 8.53 -22.01 -52.34
N LYS A 144 7.30 -22.46 -52.61
CA LYS A 144 7.02 -23.82 -53.10
C LYS A 144 6.33 -23.84 -54.47
N GLN A 145 6.99 -23.25 -55.46
CA GLN A 145 6.76 -23.59 -56.87
C GLN A 145 8.03 -24.28 -57.39
N PRO A 146 8.15 -25.62 -57.28
CA PRO A 146 9.18 -26.32 -58.04
C PRO A 146 8.82 -26.22 -59.52
N ASN A 147 9.57 -25.37 -60.24
CA ASN A 147 9.65 -25.34 -61.69
C ASN A 147 10.02 -26.76 -62.17
N ASN A 148 9.02 -27.53 -62.55
CA ASN A 148 9.23 -28.82 -63.20
C ASN A 148 9.55 -28.53 -64.67
N HIS A 149 10.78 -28.09 -64.92
CA HIS A 149 11.32 -27.98 -66.26
C HIS A 149 11.71 -29.38 -66.72
N GLN A 150 10.94 -29.92 -67.67
CA GLN A 150 11.38 -31.03 -68.50
C GLN A 150 12.64 -30.60 -69.27
N PRO A 151 13.59 -31.51 -69.45
CA PRO A 151 14.27 -31.61 -70.73
C PRO A 151 13.98 -32.98 -71.35
N GLY A 152 13.44 -32.91 -72.56
CA GLY A 152 13.62 -33.98 -73.53
C GLY A 152 15.07 -34.03 -74.02
N ASP A 153 15.27 -34.85 -75.05
CA ASP A 153 16.52 -35.20 -75.76
C ASP A 153 17.35 -36.28 -75.04
N ARG A 154 17.60 -37.47 -75.61
CA ARG A 154 17.52 -37.99 -76.99
C ARG A 154 17.36 -39.52 -76.96
#